data_AF-A0A8I1ATL1-F1
#
_entry.id   AF-A0A8I1ATL1-F1
#
_cell.length_a   1.000
_cell.length_b   1.000
_cell.length_c   1.000
_cell.angle_alpha   90.00
_cell.angle_beta   90.00
_cell.angle_gamma   90.00
#
_symmetry.space_group_name_H-M   'P 1'
#
loop_
_entity.id
_entity.type
_entity.pdbx_description
1 polymer ?
#
loop_
_entity_poly.entity_id
_entity_poly.type
_entity_poly.pdbx_seq_one_letter_code
_entity_poly.pdbx_strand_id
1 'polypeptide(L)'
;MTETQEHHEWLPLEDAARKMKLSPNPIRSKIRNGRLIRGVHFRVPKRGEIEIDIRAYVELLALEKAERKLPLIERIHRSEDRERVAMNQLASTRTPAAPARQSEETQKLVPLRVWAEMVFGEYAPGIATLRAWCKSGKIRPAPRKVGAGYFCSPTARYYDYEAERLDLIYGDSF
;
A
#
# COMPACT_ATOMS: atom_id res chain seq x y z
N MET A 1 36.12 -13.76 18.27
CA MET A 1 34.72 -13.38 18.07
C MET A 1 34.46 -12.20 18.98
N THR A 2 34.59 -10.98 18.47
CA THR A 2 34.44 -9.76 19.30
C THR A 2 32.96 -9.50 19.54
N GLU A 3 32.49 -9.87 20.73
CA GLU A 3 31.27 -9.35 21.35
C GLU A 3 31.27 -7.83 21.24
N THR A 4 30.57 -7.32 20.22
CA THR A 4 30.27 -5.90 20.15
C THR A 4 29.07 -5.75 21.07
N GLN A 5 29.35 -5.48 22.34
CA GLN A 5 28.32 -5.20 23.33
C GLN A 5 27.53 -3.98 22.82
N GLU A 6 26.39 -4.23 22.19
CA GLU A 6 25.52 -3.20 21.59
C GLU A 6 24.85 -2.42 22.71
N HIS A 7 25.59 -1.48 23.29
CA HIS A 7 25.07 -0.54 24.28
C HIS A 7 24.15 0.47 23.57
N HIS A 8 22.91 0.06 23.34
CA HIS A 8 21.83 0.95 22.91
C HIS A 8 21.48 1.90 24.06
N GLU A 9 21.94 3.14 23.95
CA GLU A 9 21.65 4.19 24.94
C GLU A 9 20.36 4.92 24.55
N TRP A 10 19.22 4.34 24.92
CA TRP A 10 17.91 4.94 24.72
C TRP A 10 17.68 6.07 25.73
N LEU A 11 17.67 7.32 25.26
CA LEU A 11 17.40 8.48 26.11
C LEU A 11 16.10 9.18 25.72
N PRO A 12 15.37 9.78 26.68
CA PRO A 12 14.29 10.70 26.38
C PRO A 12 14.75 11.79 25.41
N LEU A 13 13.88 12.19 24.49
CA LEU A 13 14.20 13.12 23.41
C LEU A 13 14.91 14.40 23.88
N GLU A 14 14.45 14.98 24.99
CA GLU A 14 15.01 16.23 25.52
C GLU A 14 16.44 16.03 26.06
N ASP A 15 16.71 14.90 26.72
CA ASP A 15 18.03 14.56 27.25
C ASP A 15 18.99 14.14 26.13
N ALA A 16 18.50 13.38 25.15
CA ALA A 16 19.24 13.02 23.96
C ALA A 16 19.65 14.27 23.16
N ALA A 17 18.72 15.21 22.96
CA ALA A 17 18.98 16.49 22.30
C ALA A 17 20.05 17.30 23.04
N ARG A 18 19.96 17.37 24.37
CA ARG A 18 20.95 18.05 25.23
C ARG A 18 22.33 17.40 25.11
N LYS A 19 22.41 16.08 25.17
CA LYS A 19 23.67 15.32 25.06
C LYS A 19 24.35 15.53 23.71
N MET A 20 23.55 15.60 22.63
CA MET A 20 24.04 15.87 21.28
C MET A 20 24.28 17.36 20.98
N LYS A 21 23.96 18.27 21.92
CA LYS A 21 23.96 19.73 21.72
C LYS A 21 23.12 20.15 20.50
N LEU A 22 21.98 19.49 20.31
CA LEU A 22 21.02 19.74 19.22
C LEU A 22 19.69 20.23 19.78
N SER A 23 18.90 20.90 18.94
CA SER A 23 17.51 21.19 19.26
C SER A 23 16.66 19.90 19.12
N PRO A 24 15.64 19.68 19.97
CA PRO A 24 14.71 18.56 19.83
C PRO A 24 13.81 18.69 18.59
N ASN A 25 13.56 19.90 18.10
CA ASN A 25 12.64 20.16 16.99
C ASN A 25 13.07 19.52 15.65
N PRO A 26 14.34 19.63 15.20
CA PRO A 26 14.85 18.90 14.05
C PRO A 26 14.63 17.40 14.15
N ILE A 27 14.77 16.82 15.35
CA ILE A 27 14.59 15.39 15.56
C ILE A 27 13.11 15.02 15.42
N ARG A 28 12.20 15.79 16.03
CA ARG A 28 10.74 15.65 15.85
C ARG A 28 10.33 15.78 14.38
N SER A 29 10.93 16.72 13.64
CA SER A 29 10.69 16.91 12.21
C SER A 29 11.12 15.69 11.39
N LYS A 30 12.28 15.11 11.69
CA LYS A 30 12.76 13.87 11.03
C LYS A 30 11.88 12.66 11.34
N ILE A 31 11.32 12.57 12.54
CA ILE A 31 10.31 11.55 12.89
C ILE A 31 9.06 11.75 12.02
N ARG A 32 8.52 12.97 11.95
CA ARG A 32 7.32 13.28 11.16
C ARG A 32 7.50 13.01 9.66
N ASN A 33 8.68 13.31 9.13
CA ASN A 33 9.00 13.12 7.72
C ASN A 33 9.43 11.68 7.39
N GLY A 34 9.32 10.73 8.34
CA GLY A 34 9.64 9.32 8.12
C GLY A 34 11.12 9.00 7.92
N ARG A 35 12.03 9.96 8.17
CA ARG A 35 13.49 9.74 8.05
C ARG A 35 14.07 8.94 9.20
N LEU A 36 13.36 8.88 10.33
CA LEU A 36 13.69 8.06 11.48
C LEU A 36 12.71 6.89 11.54
N ILE A 37 13.24 5.70 11.78
CA ILE A 37 12.50 4.43 11.81
C ILE A 37 12.21 4.07 13.27
N ARG A 38 10.95 3.73 13.56
CA ARG A 38 10.52 3.30 14.89
C ARG A 38 11.14 1.94 15.23
N GLY A 39 11.69 1.80 16.43
CA GLY A 39 12.39 0.59 16.89
C GLY A 39 13.88 0.53 16.53
N VAL A 40 14.32 1.36 15.56
CA VAL A 40 15.74 1.46 15.16
C VAL A 40 16.35 2.77 15.66
N HIS A 41 15.71 3.91 15.35
CA HIS A 41 16.22 5.24 15.70
C HIS A 41 15.47 5.87 16.87
N PHE A 42 14.18 5.59 17.00
CA PHE A 42 13.36 6.10 18.10
C PHE A 42 12.32 5.06 18.53
N ARG A 43 11.88 5.13 19.78
CA ARG A 43 10.76 4.34 20.30
C ARG A 43 9.85 5.22 21.15
N VAL A 44 8.61 4.76 21.32
CA VAL A 44 7.63 5.42 22.19
C VAL A 44 7.20 4.39 23.24
N PRO A 45 7.74 4.45 24.47
CA PRO A 45 7.32 3.63 25.58
C PRO A 45 5.88 3.98 26.00
N LYS A 46 5.25 3.12 26.81
CA LYS A 46 3.85 3.28 27.27
C LYS A 46 3.55 4.61 27.97
N ARG A 47 4.59 5.29 28.48
CA ARG A 47 4.52 6.62 29.13
C ARG A 47 4.30 7.77 28.15
N GLY A 48 4.42 7.52 26.83
CA GLY A 48 4.16 8.51 25.77
C GLY A 48 5.34 9.44 25.42
N GLU A 49 6.46 9.35 26.14
CA GLU A 49 7.66 10.18 25.90
C GLU A 49 8.57 9.54 24.85
N ILE A 50 8.91 10.26 23.78
CA ILE A 50 9.77 9.74 22.71
C ILE A 50 11.19 9.50 23.25
N GLU A 51 11.69 8.27 23.10
CA GLU A 51 13.08 7.91 23.37
C GLU A 51 13.85 7.72 22.06
N ILE A 52 15.10 8.17 22.02
CA ILE A 52 15.97 8.12 20.85
C ILE A 52 17.24 7.36 21.19
N ASP A 53 17.67 6.52 20.24
CA ASP A 53 19.01 5.95 20.25
C ASP A 53 19.98 6.98 19.67
N ILE A 54 20.85 7.50 20.54
CA ILE A 54 21.79 8.56 20.19
C ILE A 54 22.79 8.08 19.12
N ARG A 55 23.28 6.84 19.23
CA ARG A 55 24.30 6.33 18.31
C ARG A 55 23.71 6.17 16.92
N ALA A 56 22.56 5.51 16.82
CA ALA A 56 21.86 5.30 15.55
C ALA A 56 21.53 6.64 14.87
N TYR A 57 21.19 7.67 15.66
CA TYR A 57 20.92 9.01 15.15
C TYR A 57 22.19 9.74 14.66
N VAL A 58 23.30 9.63 15.39
CA VAL A 58 24.58 10.23 14.99
C VAL A 58 25.12 9.57 13.72
N GLU A 59 25.02 8.26 13.60
CA GLU A 59 25.40 7.51 12.40
C GLU A 59 24.55 7.96 11.19
N LEU A 60 23.23 8.13 11.38
CA LEU A 60 22.35 8.70 10.34
C LEU A 60 22.77 10.11 9.94
N LEU A 61 23.12 10.98 10.89
CA LEU A 61 23.60 12.33 10.58
C LEU A 61 24.92 12.32 9.81
N ALA A 62 25.82 11.39 10.11
CA ALA A 62 27.07 11.22 9.38
C ALA A 62 26.80 10.76 7.94
N LEU A 63 25.89 9.80 7.74
CA LEU A 63 25.45 9.35 6.42
C LEU A 63 24.79 10.49 5.62
N GLU A 64 23.87 11.24 6.23
CA GLU A 64 23.23 12.40 5.57
C GLU A 64 24.26 13.47 5.18
N LYS A 65 25.27 13.74 6.03
CA LYS A 65 26.36 14.67 5.72
C LYS A 65 27.23 14.17 4.57
N ALA A 66 27.53 12.87 4.52
CA ALA A 66 28.26 12.25 3.42
C ALA A 66 27.46 12.35 2.11
N GLU A 67 26.15 12.09 2.15
CA GLU A 67 25.27 12.19 0.98
C GLU A 67 25.16 13.62 0.44
N ARG A 68 25.18 14.63 1.31
CA ARG A 68 25.17 16.04 0.87
C ARG A 68 26.45 16.46 0.17
N LYS A 69 27.57 15.75 0.40
CA LYS A 69 28.84 15.99 -0.28
C LYS A 69 28.90 15.32 -1.67
N LEU A 70 27.96 14.43 -1.98
CA LEU A 70 27.85 13.81 -3.30
C LEU A 70 27.26 14.79 -4.32
N PRO A 71 27.70 14.72 -5.59
CA PRO A 71 27.13 15.54 -6.66
C PRO A 71 25.63 15.27 -6.80
N LEU A 72 24.87 16.29 -7.24
CA LEU A 72 23.40 16.27 -7.26
C LEU A 72 22.82 15.07 -8.03
N ILE A 73 23.49 14.63 -9.09
CA ILE A 73 23.08 13.49 -9.94
C ILE A 73 23.10 12.18 -9.13
N GLU A 74 24.16 11.94 -8.34
CA GLU A 74 24.25 10.75 -7.49
C GLU A 74 23.24 10.76 -6.34
N ARG A 75 22.82 11.95 -5.90
CA ARG A 75 21.77 12.09 -4.89
C ARG A 75 20.39 11.67 -5.41
N ILE A 76 20.10 11.91 -6.70
CA ILE A 76 18.82 11.57 -7.33
C ILE A 76 18.71 10.05 -7.54
N HIS A 77 19.74 9.42 -8.09
CA HIS A 77 19.73 7.97 -8.33
C HIS A 77 19.57 7.18 -7.02
N ARG A 78 20.20 7.64 -5.93
CA ARG A 78 20.10 6.99 -4.62
C ARG A 78 18.75 7.17 -3.94
N SER A 79 18.00 8.25 -4.22
CA SER A 79 16.61 8.38 -3.76
C SER A 79 15.69 7.41 -4.49
N GLU A 80 15.88 7.20 -5.79
CA GLU A 80 15.09 6.26 -6.58
C GLU A 80 15.31 4.81 -6.10
N ASP A 81 16.56 4.44 -5.78
CA ASP A 81 16.87 3.12 -5.21
C ASP A 81 16.20 2.91 -3.84
N ARG A 82 16.17 3.94 -2.98
CA ARG A 82 15.50 3.89 -1.68
C ARG A 82 13.99 3.72 -1.83
N GLU A 83 13.37 4.46 -2.75
CA GLU A 83 11.94 4.31 -3.07
C GLU A 83 11.64 2.92 -3.60
N ARG A 84 12.50 2.39 -4.48
CA ARG A 84 12.35 1.05 -5.05
C ARG A 84 12.45 -0.04 -3.99
N VAL A 85 13.40 0.09 -3.04
CA VAL A 85 13.53 -0.82 -1.90
C VAL A 85 12.33 -0.71 -0.95
N ALA A 86 11.87 0.50 -0.64
CA ALA A 86 10.68 0.71 0.19
C ALA A 86 9.41 0.14 -0.47
N MET A 87 9.27 0.30 -1.79
CA MET A 87 8.15 -0.23 -2.56
C MET A 87 8.19 -1.77 -2.60
N ASN A 88 9.36 -2.38 -2.72
CA ASN A 88 9.54 -3.83 -2.61
C ASN A 88 9.28 -4.35 -1.18
N GLN A 89 9.65 -3.60 -0.15
CA GLN A 89 9.35 -3.94 1.25
C GLN A 89 7.85 -3.81 1.57
N LEU A 90 7.15 -2.81 1.01
CA LEU A 90 5.69 -2.71 1.08
C LEU A 90 5.00 -3.86 0.34
N ALA A 91 5.52 -4.24 -0.83
CA ALA A 91 5.04 -5.43 -1.56
C ALA A 91 5.28 -6.73 -0.77
N SER A 92 6.34 -6.80 0.04
CA SER A 92 6.68 -7.97 0.86
C SER A 92 5.94 -8.02 2.21
N THR A 93 5.61 -6.88 2.81
CA THR A 93 4.82 -6.78 4.06
C THR A 93 3.32 -6.92 3.83
N ARG A 94 2.86 -6.78 2.58
CA ARG A 94 1.63 -7.45 2.15
C ARG A 94 1.90 -8.94 2.24
N THR A 95 1.57 -9.50 3.41
CA THR A 95 1.20 -10.92 3.49
C THR A 95 0.31 -11.16 2.27
N PRO A 96 0.60 -12.16 1.40
CA PRO A 96 -0.38 -12.54 0.41
C PRO A 96 -1.61 -12.89 1.24
N ALA A 97 -2.60 -12.00 1.25
CA ALA A 97 -3.93 -12.34 1.76
C ALA A 97 -4.20 -13.68 1.11
N ALA A 98 -4.31 -14.72 1.95
CA ALA A 98 -4.44 -16.10 1.53
C ALA A 98 -5.25 -16.12 0.24
N PRO A 99 -4.74 -16.68 -0.87
CA PRO A 99 -5.43 -16.60 -2.15
C PRO A 99 -6.85 -17.02 -1.87
N ALA A 100 -7.79 -16.07 -1.93
CA ALA A 100 -9.17 -16.29 -1.56
C ALA A 100 -9.61 -17.46 -2.41
N ARG A 101 -9.70 -18.64 -1.79
CA ARG A 101 -9.74 -19.97 -2.41
C ARG A 101 -10.05 -19.87 -3.90
N GLN A 102 -9.02 -19.63 -4.70
CA GLN A 102 -9.17 -19.82 -6.13
C GLN A 102 -9.10 -21.33 -6.24
N SER A 103 -10.23 -21.98 -5.99
CA SER A 103 -10.46 -23.29 -6.56
C SER A 103 -10.14 -23.12 -8.04
N GLU A 104 -8.99 -23.65 -8.44
CA GLU A 104 -8.61 -23.97 -9.82
C GLU A 104 -9.57 -24.99 -10.42
N GLU A 105 -10.87 -24.91 -10.11
CA GLU A 105 -11.85 -25.29 -11.08
C GLU A 105 -11.68 -24.29 -12.20
N THR A 106 -11.19 -24.80 -13.32
CA THR A 106 -11.27 -24.21 -14.65
C THR A 106 -12.72 -23.84 -14.94
N GLN A 107 -13.22 -22.77 -14.30
CA GLN A 107 -14.59 -22.32 -14.46
C GLN A 107 -14.72 -21.86 -15.90
N LYS A 108 -15.48 -22.64 -16.66
CA LYS A 108 -15.75 -22.41 -18.07
C LYS A 108 -16.35 -21.02 -18.19
N LEU A 109 -15.63 -20.10 -18.84
CA LEU A 109 -16.13 -18.77 -19.09
C LEU A 109 -17.34 -18.87 -20.01
N VAL A 110 -18.43 -18.21 -19.65
CA VAL A 110 -19.67 -18.19 -20.42
C VAL A 110 -19.71 -16.96 -21.33
N PRO A 111 -20.31 -17.05 -22.53
CA PRO A 111 -20.53 -15.87 -23.37
C PRO A 111 -21.34 -14.80 -22.62
N LEU A 112 -21.03 -13.53 -22.86
CA LEU A 112 -21.67 -12.38 -22.18
C LEU A 112 -23.21 -12.40 -22.24
N ARG A 113 -23.80 -12.88 -23.34
CA ARG A 113 -25.26 -12.99 -23.50
C ARG A 113 -25.85 -14.05 -22.57
N VAL A 114 -25.22 -15.23 -22.51
CA VAL A 114 -25.62 -16.33 -21.63
C VAL A 114 -25.49 -15.90 -20.17
N TRP A 115 -24.41 -15.19 -19.82
CA TRP A 115 -24.25 -14.62 -18.48
C TRP A 115 -25.40 -13.66 -18.12
N ALA A 116 -25.79 -12.78 -19.04
CA ALA A 116 -26.88 -11.83 -18.78
C ALA A 116 -28.22 -12.55 -18.59
N GLU A 117 -28.51 -13.58 -19.38
CA GLU A 117 -29.70 -14.43 -19.21
C GLU A 117 -29.67 -15.16 -17.86
N MET A 118 -28.50 -15.62 -17.40
CA MET A 118 -28.37 -16.26 -16.08
C MET A 118 -28.60 -15.30 -14.91
N VAL A 119 -28.16 -14.04 -15.02
CA VAL A 119 -28.23 -13.05 -13.94
C VAL A 119 -29.59 -12.32 -13.90
N PHE A 120 -30.14 -11.97 -15.06
CA PHE A 120 -31.32 -11.12 -15.18
C PHE A 120 -32.56 -11.87 -15.73
N GLY A 121 -32.41 -13.12 -16.15
CA GLY A 121 -33.50 -13.93 -16.69
C GLY A 121 -34.10 -13.34 -17.96
N GLU A 122 -35.43 -13.28 -18.00
CA GLU A 122 -36.19 -12.75 -19.13
C GLU A 122 -35.93 -11.26 -19.41
N TYR A 123 -35.52 -10.51 -18.39
CA TYR A 123 -35.25 -9.06 -18.49
C TYR A 123 -33.78 -8.75 -18.80
N ALA A 124 -33.07 -9.68 -19.46
CA ALA A 124 -31.68 -9.52 -19.81
C ALA A 124 -31.44 -8.29 -20.71
N PRO A 125 -30.50 -7.40 -20.36
CA PRO A 125 -30.16 -6.25 -21.19
C PRO A 125 -29.62 -6.66 -22.57
N GLY A 126 -29.87 -5.82 -23.58
CA GLY A 126 -29.35 -6.03 -24.92
C GLY A 126 -27.82 -6.04 -25.00
N ILE A 127 -27.27 -6.72 -26.01
CA ILE A 127 -25.81 -6.93 -26.15
C ILE A 127 -24.99 -5.63 -26.24
N ALA A 128 -25.57 -4.55 -26.78
CA ALA A 128 -24.93 -3.24 -26.84
C ALA A 128 -24.70 -2.67 -25.43
N THR A 129 -25.71 -2.75 -24.56
CA THR A 129 -25.65 -2.33 -23.15
C THR A 129 -24.62 -3.15 -22.39
N LEU A 130 -24.64 -4.49 -22.56
CA LEU A 130 -23.67 -5.37 -21.90
C LEU A 130 -22.23 -5.04 -22.31
N ARG A 131 -21.98 -4.77 -23.59
CA ARG A 131 -20.65 -4.34 -24.07
C ARG A 131 -20.23 -2.99 -23.49
N ALA A 132 -21.17 -2.05 -23.32
CA ALA A 132 -20.89 -0.79 -22.65
C ALA A 132 -20.48 -1.03 -21.19
N TRP A 133 -21.17 -1.92 -20.48
CA TRP A 133 -20.83 -2.31 -19.11
C TRP A 133 -19.47 -2.98 -18.97
N CYS A 134 -19.08 -3.83 -19.93
CA CYS A 134 -17.73 -4.39 -19.97
C CYS A 134 -16.67 -3.28 -20.07
N LYS A 135 -16.92 -2.25 -20.90
CA LYS A 135 -15.99 -1.12 -21.07
C LYS A 135 -15.95 -0.21 -19.85
N SER A 136 -17.08 0.03 -19.21
CA SER A 136 -17.17 0.90 -18.02
C SER A 136 -16.82 0.19 -16.72
N GLY A 137 -16.45 -1.09 -16.75
CA GLY A 137 -16.04 -1.85 -15.57
C GLY A 137 -17.18 -2.20 -14.60
N LYS A 138 -18.42 -2.27 -15.10
CA LYS A 138 -19.62 -2.57 -14.29
C LYS A 138 -19.89 -4.07 -14.06
N ILE A 139 -18.99 -4.95 -14.48
CA ILE A 139 -19.10 -6.40 -14.30
C ILE A 139 -17.85 -6.90 -13.57
N ARG A 140 -18.04 -7.62 -12.45
CA ARG A 140 -16.94 -8.15 -11.64
C ARG A 140 -17.11 -9.64 -11.31
N PRO A 141 -16.07 -10.49 -11.48
CA PRO A 141 -14.74 -10.18 -12.03
C PRO A 141 -14.80 -9.71 -13.49
N ALA A 142 -13.77 -8.98 -13.92
CA ALA A 142 -13.75 -8.33 -15.22
C ALA A 142 -13.91 -9.34 -16.37
N PRO A 143 -14.78 -9.08 -17.36
CA PRO A 143 -14.95 -9.96 -18.51
C PRO A 143 -13.66 -10.07 -19.34
N ARG A 144 -13.37 -11.29 -19.81
CA ARG A 144 -12.25 -11.53 -20.73
C ARG A 144 -12.72 -11.33 -22.17
N LYS A 145 -12.02 -10.46 -22.91
CA LYS A 145 -12.26 -10.29 -24.35
C LYS A 145 -11.48 -11.34 -25.14
N VAL A 146 -12.17 -12.11 -25.98
CA VAL A 146 -11.57 -13.12 -26.87
C VAL A 146 -12.16 -12.92 -28.27
N GLY A 147 -11.32 -12.49 -29.22
CA GLY A 147 -11.75 -12.08 -30.55
C GLY A 147 -12.75 -10.92 -30.51
N ALA A 148 -13.90 -11.11 -31.17
CA ALA A 148 -14.99 -10.13 -31.18
C ALA A 148 -15.96 -10.26 -29.97
N GLY A 149 -15.77 -11.28 -29.12
CA GLY A 149 -16.65 -11.61 -28.01
C GLY A 149 -16.09 -11.24 -26.64
N TYR A 150 -16.99 -11.11 -25.67
CA TYR A 150 -16.65 -11.04 -24.25
C TYR A 150 -17.18 -12.29 -23.55
N PHE A 151 -16.40 -12.79 -22.60
CA PHE A 151 -16.70 -13.96 -21.82
C PHE A 151 -16.57 -13.63 -20.34
N CYS A 152 -17.55 -14.04 -19.54
CA CYS A 152 -17.66 -13.74 -18.13
C CYS A 152 -17.50 -15.02 -17.30
N SER A 153 -17.08 -14.87 -16.06
CA SER A 153 -17.29 -15.93 -15.07
C SER A 153 -18.79 -16.12 -14.84
N PRO A 154 -19.31 -17.36 -14.72
CA PRO A 154 -20.68 -17.61 -14.30
C PRO A 154 -21.03 -16.95 -12.95
N THR A 155 -20.03 -16.76 -12.09
CA THR A 155 -20.17 -16.13 -10.78
C THR A 155 -20.03 -14.61 -10.81
N ALA A 156 -19.86 -14.00 -11.99
CA ALA A 156 -19.72 -12.56 -12.12
C ALA A 156 -21.02 -11.83 -11.80
N ARG A 157 -20.90 -10.67 -11.13
CA ARG A 157 -22.01 -9.81 -10.72
C ARG A 157 -21.93 -8.47 -11.42
N TYR A 158 -23.10 -7.87 -11.64
CA TYR A 158 -23.21 -6.47 -12.02
C TYR A 158 -22.89 -5.60 -10.81
N TYR A 159 -22.12 -4.54 -11.03
CA TYR A 159 -21.68 -3.60 -10.01
C TYR A 159 -21.83 -2.19 -10.56
N ASP A 160 -22.62 -1.36 -9.90
CA ASP A 160 -22.81 0.03 -10.27
C ASP A 160 -22.47 0.92 -9.08
N TYR A 161 -21.35 1.63 -9.19
CA TYR A 161 -20.85 2.49 -8.11
C TYR A 161 -21.84 3.60 -7.75
N GLU A 162 -22.56 4.15 -8.75
CA GLU A 162 -23.57 5.18 -8.46
C GLU A 162 -24.77 4.60 -7.73
N ALA A 163 -25.22 3.38 -8.08
CA ALA A 163 -26.31 2.73 -7.35
C ALA A 163 -25.90 2.46 -5.90
N GLU A 164 -24.73 1.88 -5.67
CA GLU A 164 -24.24 1.59 -4.32
C GLU A 164 -24.00 2.88 -3.50
N ARG A 165 -23.54 3.96 -4.15
CA ARG A 165 -23.41 5.28 -3.53
C ARG A 165 -24.77 5.86 -3.15
N LEU A 166 -25.78 5.70 -4.00
CA LEU A 166 -27.14 6.14 -3.70
C LEU A 166 -27.75 5.32 -2.57
N ASP A 167 -27.56 4.00 -2.54
CA ASP A 167 -28.03 3.14 -1.45
C ASP A 167 -27.38 3.54 -0.12
N LEU A 168 -26.10 3.89 -0.13
CA LEU A 168 -25.39 4.41 1.05
C LEU A 168 -25.89 5.78 1.53
N ILE A 169 -26.32 6.65 0.61
CA ILE A 169 -26.78 8.01 0.93
C ILE A 169 -28.25 8.01 1.35
N TYR A 170 -29.08 7.18 0.69
CA TYR A 170 -30.52 7.20 0.82
C TYR A 170 -31.08 6.05 1.66
N GLY A 171 -30.27 5.03 1.98
CA GLY A 171 -30.64 3.89 2.82
C GLY A 171 -31.69 3.00 2.14
N ASP A 172 -31.27 1.84 1.62
CA ASP A 172 -32.09 0.80 0.97
C ASP A 172 -33.39 1.35 0.35
N SER A 173 -33.22 2.05 -0.75
CA SER A 173 -34.33 2.34 -1.66
C SER A 173 -34.04 1.61 -2.97
N PHE A 174 -34.32 0.30 -2.99
CA PHE A 174 -35.05 -0.47 -4.02
C PHE A 174 -34.97 -1.97 -3.76
#